data_AF-A4WK15-F1
#
_entry.id   AF-A4WK15-F1
#
_cell.length_a   1.000
_cell.length_b   1.000
_cell.length_c   1.000
_cell.angle_alpha   90.00
_cell.angle_beta   90.00
_cell.angle_gamma   90.00
#
_symmetry.space_group_name_H-M   'P 1'
#
loop_
_entity.id
_entity.type
_entity.pdbx_description
1 polymer ?
#
loop_
_entity_poly.entity_id
_entity_poly.type
_entity_poly.pdbx_seq_one_letter_code
_entity_poly.pdbx_strand_id
1 'polypeptide(L)'
;MGVDAEVETRLAIHTKSPYAHLVIGISWHPVINLPYIPATSLKGAARAYAEVNNFVPCGKAPEELFGKAGGAGLVELTDAYPVRCGDKLIELDIVNPHYRETERAIGETDASPTPLLFPAVARGVVFRFFIAPRAEADGKCLTDVLDVIRGALAEGIGAKTRLGYGVLKP
;
A
#
# COMPACT_ATOMS: atom_id res chain seq x y z
N MET A 1 12.22 3.88 -14.19
CA MET A 1 12.08 5.19 -13.51
C MET A 1 11.94 4.95 -12.01
N GLY A 2 12.76 5.60 -11.18
CA GLY A 2 12.63 5.54 -9.73
C GLY A 2 11.61 6.57 -9.24
N VAL A 3 10.74 6.16 -8.32
CA VAL A 3 9.72 7.00 -7.68
C VAL A 3 9.97 6.98 -6.18
N ASP A 4 10.09 8.16 -5.60
CA ASP A 4 10.11 8.35 -4.16
C ASP A 4 8.70 8.69 -3.70
N ALA A 5 8.25 8.15 -2.58
CA ALA A 5 6.93 8.38 -2.02
C ALA A 5 7.02 8.54 -0.50
N GLU A 6 6.74 9.73 -0.01
CA GLU A 6 6.75 10.09 1.41
C GLU A 6 5.42 9.74 2.08
N VAL A 7 5.48 9.08 3.23
CA VAL A 7 4.32 8.70 4.03
C VAL A 7 3.76 9.93 4.75
N GLU A 8 2.60 10.44 4.33
CA GLU A 8 1.94 11.59 4.97
C GLU A 8 1.11 11.17 6.20
N THR A 9 0.40 10.05 6.09
CA THR A 9 -0.35 9.45 7.20
C THR A 9 0.22 8.08 7.54
N ARG A 10 0.03 7.64 8.78
CA ARG A 10 0.55 6.34 9.25
C ARG A 10 0.20 5.23 8.28
N LEU A 11 1.17 4.39 7.97
CA LEU A 11 1.01 3.37 6.95
C LEU A 11 1.01 1.99 7.60
N ALA A 12 -0.13 1.31 7.55
CA ALA A 12 -0.28 -0.06 7.99
C ALA A 12 -0.30 -0.97 6.75
N ILE A 13 0.71 -1.82 6.57
CA ILE A 13 0.81 -2.68 5.39
C ILE A 13 0.86 -4.14 5.79
N HIS A 14 0.05 -4.96 5.12
CA HIS A 14 0.06 -6.40 5.24
C HIS A 14 -0.05 -6.85 6.70
N THR A 15 -1.11 -6.40 7.37
CA THR A 15 -1.35 -6.62 8.81
C THR A 15 -1.47 -8.09 9.22
N LYS A 16 -1.58 -9.00 8.24
CA LYS A 16 -1.51 -10.45 8.41
C LYS A 16 -0.23 -11.01 7.80
N SER A 17 0.92 -10.44 8.17
CA SER A 17 2.23 -10.91 7.72
C SER A 17 2.60 -12.23 8.42
N PRO A 18 3.06 -13.26 7.70
CA PRO A 18 3.40 -14.56 8.29
C PRO A 18 4.72 -14.54 9.08
N TYR A 19 5.54 -13.49 8.92
CA TYR A 19 6.89 -13.41 9.48
C TYR A 19 6.96 -12.76 10.86
N ALA A 20 5.88 -12.11 11.31
CA ALA A 20 5.80 -11.50 12.62
C ALA A 20 4.71 -12.19 13.44
N HIS A 21 5.06 -12.74 14.61
CA HIS A 21 4.12 -13.33 15.57
C HIS A 21 3.34 -12.27 16.35
N LEU A 22 2.93 -11.19 15.67
CA LEU A 22 2.10 -10.13 16.23
C LEU A 22 0.65 -10.39 15.87
N VAL A 23 -0.27 -10.01 16.77
CA VAL A 23 -1.73 -10.07 16.50
C VAL A 23 -2.07 -9.27 15.24
N ILE A 24 -1.39 -8.14 15.05
CA ILE A 24 -1.43 -7.32 13.86
C ILE A 24 0.03 -7.06 13.47
N GLY A 25 0.47 -7.68 12.38
CA GLY A 25 1.82 -7.59 11.88
C GLY A 25 2.06 -6.41 10.94
N ILE A 26 3.24 -6.41 10.34
CA ILE A 26 3.63 -5.53 9.24
C ILE A 26 4.41 -6.35 8.21
N SER A 27 4.32 -5.96 6.94
CA SER A 27 5.19 -6.49 5.89
C SER A 27 6.65 -6.21 6.23
N TRP A 28 7.44 -7.27 6.45
CA TRP A 28 8.84 -7.17 6.84
C TRP A 28 9.68 -8.08 5.94
N HIS A 29 10.68 -7.52 5.29
CA HIS A 29 11.57 -8.30 4.45
C HIS A 29 12.68 -8.92 5.32
N PRO A 30 12.79 -10.25 5.45
CA PRO A 30 13.68 -10.88 6.42
C PRO A 30 15.17 -10.68 6.11
N VAL A 31 15.55 -10.63 4.82
CA VAL A 31 16.97 -10.46 4.42
C VAL A 31 17.43 -9.00 4.53
N ILE A 32 16.68 -8.07 3.91
CA ILE A 32 16.99 -6.64 3.94
C ILE A 32 16.71 -6.02 5.32
N ASN A 33 15.91 -6.71 6.15
CA ASN A 33 15.54 -6.34 7.51
C ASN A 33 14.87 -4.95 7.59
N LEU A 34 13.98 -4.66 6.64
CA LEU A 34 13.22 -3.42 6.55
C LEU A 34 11.75 -3.72 6.25
N PRO A 35 10.82 -2.83 6.66
CA PRO A 35 9.45 -2.89 6.17
C PRO A 35 9.44 -2.57 4.68
N TYR A 36 8.49 -3.13 3.95
CA TYR A 36 8.38 -2.89 2.51
C TYR A 36 6.92 -2.86 2.04
N ILE A 37 6.66 -2.13 0.96
CA ILE A 37 5.38 -2.18 0.28
C ILE A 37 5.50 -3.20 -0.85
N PRO A 38 4.71 -4.29 -0.85
CA PRO A 38 4.76 -5.26 -1.93
C PRO A 38 4.39 -4.62 -3.28
N ALA A 39 5.13 -4.97 -4.34
CA ALA A 39 4.87 -4.56 -5.71
C ALA A 39 3.43 -4.88 -6.13
N THR A 40 2.92 -6.04 -5.68
CA THR A 40 1.56 -6.50 -5.95
C THR A 40 0.50 -5.58 -5.32
N SER A 41 0.77 -5.02 -4.13
CA SER A 41 -0.10 -4.04 -3.49
C SER A 41 -0.11 -2.72 -4.25
N LEU A 42 1.05 -2.22 -4.66
CA LEU A 42 1.17 -0.99 -5.46
C LEU A 42 0.43 -1.14 -6.80
N LYS A 43 0.68 -2.26 -7.48
CA LYS A 43 0.07 -2.59 -8.75
C LYS A 43 -1.45 -2.77 -8.64
N GLY A 44 -1.92 -3.41 -7.57
CA GLY A 44 -3.34 -3.57 -7.28
C GLY A 44 -4.05 -2.24 -7.01
N ALA A 45 -3.43 -1.37 -6.21
CA ALA A 45 -3.96 -0.04 -5.93
C ALA A 45 -4.02 0.84 -7.20
N ALA A 46 -2.93 0.86 -7.98
CA ALA A 46 -2.88 1.60 -9.25
C ALA A 46 -3.94 1.11 -10.24
N ARG A 47 -4.12 -0.21 -10.36
CA ARG A 47 -5.16 -0.81 -11.20
C ARG A 47 -6.57 -0.40 -10.74
N ALA A 48 -6.86 -0.54 -9.45
CA ALA A 48 -8.16 -0.18 -8.90
C ALA A 48 -8.46 1.32 -9.07
N TYR A 49 -7.47 2.18 -8.86
CA TYR A 49 -7.60 3.61 -9.08
C TYR A 49 -7.94 3.94 -10.54
N ALA A 50 -7.24 3.32 -11.50
CA ALA A 50 -7.51 3.52 -12.93
C ALA A 50 -8.92 3.03 -13.32
N GLU A 51 -9.36 1.87 -12.81
CA GLU A 51 -10.70 1.32 -13.06
C GLU A 51 -11.81 2.23 -12.48
N VAL A 52 -11.67 2.69 -11.24
CA VAL A 52 -12.67 3.55 -10.57
C VAL A 52 -12.79 4.91 -11.26
N ASN A 53 -11.67 5.49 -11.67
CA ASN A 53 -11.63 6.82 -12.28
C ASN A 53 -11.79 6.81 -13.81
N ASN A 54 -12.03 5.65 -14.42
CA ASN A 54 -12.08 5.46 -15.87
C ASN A 54 -10.85 6.03 -16.60
N PHE A 55 -9.68 5.93 -15.97
CA PHE A 55 -8.43 6.37 -16.57
C PHE A 55 -7.95 5.31 -17.57
N VAL A 56 -7.61 5.74 -18.79
CA VAL A 56 -7.13 4.86 -19.86
C VAL A 56 -5.66 5.20 -20.13
N PRO A 57 -4.73 4.72 -19.27
CA PRO A 57 -3.32 5.04 -19.41
C PRO A 57 -2.78 4.44 -20.71
N CYS A 58 -1.96 5.18 -21.44
CA CYS A 58 -1.33 4.71 -22.69
C CYS A 58 -2.34 4.32 -23.80
N GLY A 59 -3.60 4.75 -23.69
CA GLY A 59 -4.68 4.31 -24.59
C GLY A 59 -5.03 2.83 -24.48
N LYS A 60 -4.63 2.16 -23.38
CA LYS A 60 -4.88 0.74 -23.11
C LYS A 60 -5.74 0.58 -21.87
N ALA A 61 -6.51 -0.50 -21.84
CA ALA A 61 -7.30 -0.84 -20.67
C ALA A 61 -6.37 -1.15 -19.46
N PRO A 62 -6.75 -0.81 -18.22
CA PRO A 62 -5.95 -1.10 -17.03
C PRO A 62 -5.51 -2.57 -16.91
N GLU A 63 -6.33 -3.51 -17.38
CA GLU A 63 -6.04 -4.95 -17.38
C GLU A 63 -4.97 -5.36 -18.38
N GLU A 64 -4.80 -4.61 -19.47
CA GLU A 64 -3.69 -4.82 -20.41
C GLU A 64 -2.41 -4.20 -19.88
N LEU A 65 -2.51 -3.01 -19.27
CA LEU A 65 -1.37 -2.30 -18.72
C LEU A 65 -0.74 -3.06 -17.55
N PHE A 66 -1.55 -3.44 -16.56
CA PHE A 66 -1.10 -4.18 -15.38
C PHE A 66 -1.15 -5.70 -15.59
N GLY A 67 -1.78 -6.19 -16.66
CA GLY A 67 -1.87 -7.62 -16.95
C GLY A 67 -3.07 -8.29 -16.29
N LYS A 68 -3.44 -9.44 -16.86
CA LYS A 68 -4.61 -10.24 -16.49
C LYS A 68 -4.22 -11.73 -16.37
N ALA A 69 -5.12 -12.55 -15.86
CA ALA A 69 -4.90 -14.00 -15.85
C ALA A 69 -4.60 -14.49 -17.29
N GLY A 70 -3.41 -15.05 -17.50
CA GLY A 70 -2.95 -15.53 -18.80
C GLY A 70 -2.21 -14.53 -19.70
N GLY A 71 -1.96 -13.29 -19.25
CA GLY A 71 -1.20 -12.29 -20.02
C GLY A 71 -0.37 -11.36 -19.14
N ALA A 72 0.90 -11.16 -19.50
CA ALA A 72 1.77 -10.25 -18.79
C ALA A 72 1.37 -8.79 -19.06
N GLY A 73 1.46 -7.95 -18.02
CA GLY A 73 1.27 -6.50 -18.17
C GLY A 73 2.45 -5.85 -18.88
N LEU A 74 2.23 -4.65 -19.41
CA LEU A 74 3.23 -3.85 -20.11
C LEU A 74 4.16 -3.08 -19.15
N VAL A 75 3.82 -3.05 -17.86
CA VAL A 75 4.59 -2.35 -16.83
C VAL A 75 4.91 -3.28 -15.66
N GLU A 76 6.16 -3.21 -15.22
CA GLU A 76 6.67 -3.87 -14.03
C GLU A 76 6.88 -2.85 -12.91
N LEU A 77 6.42 -3.21 -11.71
CA LEU A 77 6.66 -2.46 -10.49
C LEU A 77 7.53 -3.33 -9.57
N THR A 78 8.52 -2.73 -8.93
CA THR A 78 9.29 -3.40 -7.87
C THR A 78 8.62 -3.21 -6.51
N ASP A 79 9.05 -3.99 -5.53
CA ASP A 79 8.75 -3.70 -4.14
C ASP A 79 9.31 -2.32 -3.76
N ALA A 80 8.61 -1.62 -2.87
CA ALA A 80 9.08 -0.34 -2.35
C ALA A 80 9.76 -0.51 -1.00
N TYR A 81 10.95 0.06 -0.86
CA TYR A 81 11.75 0.02 0.36
C TYR A 81 12.00 1.42 0.91
N PRO A 82 12.08 1.60 2.24
CA PRO A 82 12.37 2.89 2.84
C PRO A 82 13.81 3.28 2.52
N VAL A 83 13.99 4.47 1.94
CA VAL A 83 15.29 5.04 1.61
C VAL A 83 15.68 6.21 2.51
N ARG A 84 14.69 6.83 3.16
CA ARG A 84 14.87 7.86 4.17
C ARG A 84 13.80 7.72 5.23
N CYS A 85 14.13 8.08 6.46
CA CYS A 85 13.16 8.25 7.53
C CYS A 85 13.47 9.54 8.28
N GLY A 86 12.44 10.15 8.88
CA GLY A 86 12.62 11.23 9.85
C GLY A 86 13.06 10.66 11.19
N ASP A 87 12.36 11.03 12.27
CA ASP A 87 12.72 10.62 13.63
C ASP A 87 12.55 9.11 13.87
N LYS A 88 11.59 8.47 13.19
CA LYS A 88 11.25 7.06 13.38
C LYS A 88 10.92 6.40 12.04
N LEU A 89 11.28 5.13 11.92
CA LEU A 89 10.83 4.27 10.81
C LEU A 89 9.48 3.64 11.13
N ILE A 90 9.34 3.09 12.34
CA ILE A 90 8.13 2.44 12.84
C ILE A 90 7.67 3.16 14.11
N GLU A 91 6.36 3.34 14.25
CA GLU A 91 5.72 3.75 15.48
C GLU A 91 4.63 2.76 15.88
N LEU A 92 4.32 2.71 17.18
CA LEU A 92 3.22 1.90 17.69
C LEU A 92 1.94 2.72 17.61
N ASP A 93 0.90 2.11 17.07
CA ASP A 93 -0.46 2.64 17.12
C ASP A 93 -1.38 1.63 17.81
N ILE A 94 -2.57 2.08 18.18
CA ILE A 94 -3.53 1.30 18.96
C ILE A 94 -4.90 1.29 18.29
N VAL A 95 -5.54 0.13 18.28
CA VAL A 95 -6.95 0.02 17.94
C VAL A 95 -7.69 -0.59 19.12
N ASN A 96 -8.80 0.01 19.52
CA ASN A 96 -9.61 -0.46 20.66
C ASN A 96 -10.96 -0.96 20.13
N PRO A 97 -11.06 -2.19 19.60
CA PRO A 97 -12.35 -2.82 19.39
C PRO A 97 -13.10 -2.90 20.72
N HIS A 98 -14.31 -2.36 20.75
CA HIS A 98 -15.21 -2.42 21.91
C HIS A 98 -16.16 -3.63 21.81
N TYR A 99 -16.46 -4.07 20.59
CA TYR A 99 -17.42 -5.13 20.31
C TYR A 99 -16.74 -6.37 19.74
N ARG A 100 -17.23 -7.55 20.13
CA ARG A 100 -16.77 -8.85 19.64
C ARG A 100 -17.76 -9.36 18.58
N GLU A 101 -17.66 -8.79 17.38
CA GLU A 101 -18.59 -9.07 16.28
C GLU A 101 -18.67 -10.56 15.93
N THR A 102 -17.55 -11.29 15.99
CA THR A 102 -17.49 -12.74 15.73
C THR A 102 -18.35 -13.54 16.71
N GLU A 103 -18.54 -13.03 17.92
CA GLU A 103 -19.37 -13.63 18.97
C GLU A 103 -20.80 -13.05 18.98
N ARG A 104 -21.15 -12.17 18.03
CA ARG A 104 -22.41 -11.40 17.97
C ARG A 104 -22.71 -10.58 19.23
N ALA A 105 -21.68 -10.27 20.02
CA ALA A 105 -21.75 -9.44 21.21
C ALA A 105 -21.49 -7.97 20.83
N ILE A 106 -22.54 -7.33 20.29
CA ILE A 106 -22.52 -5.95 19.77
C ILE A 106 -23.44 -5.00 20.55
N GLY A 107 -24.05 -5.46 21.64
CA GLY A 107 -24.87 -4.61 22.50
C GLY A 107 -24.02 -3.69 23.36
N GLU A 108 -24.56 -2.52 23.74
CA GLU A 108 -23.87 -1.57 24.64
C GLU A 108 -23.46 -2.20 25.97
N THR A 109 -24.23 -3.16 26.48
CA THR A 109 -23.90 -3.92 27.70
C THR A 109 -22.76 -4.91 27.52
N ASP A 110 -22.47 -5.31 26.28
CA ASP A 110 -21.41 -6.25 25.93
C ASP A 110 -20.10 -5.54 25.56
N ALA A 111 -20.12 -4.21 25.49
CA ALA A 111 -18.97 -3.39 25.16
C ALA A 111 -17.83 -3.62 26.16
N SER A 112 -16.71 -4.13 25.65
CA SER A 112 -15.49 -4.37 26.42
C SER A 112 -14.28 -3.91 25.60
N PRO A 113 -13.81 -2.67 25.82
CA PRO A 113 -12.68 -2.11 25.09
C PRO A 113 -11.44 -3.01 25.25
N THR A 114 -10.96 -3.57 24.14
CA THR A 114 -9.77 -4.43 24.12
C THR A 114 -8.66 -3.72 23.34
N PRO A 115 -7.69 -3.07 23.99
CA PRO A 115 -6.65 -2.33 23.29
C PRO A 115 -5.66 -3.27 22.58
N LEU A 116 -5.53 -3.12 21.26
CA LEU A 116 -4.61 -3.88 20.42
C LEU A 116 -3.54 -2.96 19.85
N LEU A 117 -2.31 -3.13 20.34
CA LEU A 117 -1.14 -2.42 19.82
C LEU A 117 -0.64 -3.06 18.54
N PHE A 118 -0.23 -2.24 17.57
CA PHE A 118 0.34 -2.72 16.32
C PHE A 118 1.39 -1.75 15.75
N PRO A 119 2.41 -2.27 15.04
CA PRO A 119 3.39 -1.43 14.36
C PRO A 119 2.78 -0.81 13.10
N ALA A 120 3.02 0.48 12.93
CA ALA A 120 2.75 1.21 11.70
C ALA A 120 4.02 1.92 11.24
N VAL A 121 4.17 2.10 9.93
CA VAL A 121 5.24 2.95 9.41
C VAL A 121 4.91 4.39 9.76
N ALA A 122 5.89 5.09 10.33
CA ALA A 122 5.75 6.46 10.78
C ALA A 122 5.62 7.43 9.60
N ARG A 123 5.08 8.62 9.89
CA ARG A 123 5.01 9.73 8.93
C ARG A 123 6.41 10.24 8.59
N GLY A 124 6.60 10.76 7.37
CA GLY A 124 7.88 11.27 6.88
C GLY A 124 8.87 10.20 6.42
N VAL A 125 8.48 8.91 6.46
CA VAL A 125 9.27 7.83 5.84
C VAL A 125 9.11 7.91 4.33
N VAL A 126 10.23 7.89 3.59
CA VAL A 126 10.23 7.91 2.13
C VAL A 126 10.52 6.52 1.60
N PHE A 127 9.59 5.95 0.87
CA PHE A 127 9.76 4.70 0.13
C PHE A 127 10.20 4.97 -1.28
N ARG A 128 11.13 4.15 -1.79
CA ARG A 128 11.52 4.15 -3.21
C ARG A 128 11.12 2.83 -3.85
N PHE A 129 10.52 2.92 -5.03
CA PHE A 129 10.29 1.79 -5.92
C PHE A 129 10.61 2.19 -7.36
N PHE A 130 10.68 1.19 -8.23
CA PHE A 130 10.96 1.40 -9.65
C PHE A 130 9.79 0.94 -10.50
N ILE A 131 9.51 1.73 -11.52
CA ILE A 131 8.58 1.42 -12.60
C ILE A 131 9.42 1.15 -13.85
N ALA A 132 9.31 -0.04 -14.41
CA ALA A 132 10.01 -0.44 -15.62
C ALA A 132 9.00 -0.78 -16.74
N PRO A 133 9.09 -0.13 -17.90
CA PRO A 133 8.32 -0.55 -19.07
C PRO A 133 8.87 -1.89 -19.60
N ARG A 134 7.98 -2.75 -20.10
CA ARG A 134 8.38 -3.80 -21.04
C ARG A 134 8.59 -3.20 -22.42
N ALA A 135 9.31 -3.91 -23.29
CA ALA A 135 9.84 -3.41 -24.56
C ALA A 135 8.79 -2.73 -25.48
N GLU A 136 7.48 -2.99 -25.28
CA GLU A 136 6.40 -2.38 -26.06
C GLU A 136 5.79 -1.09 -25.48
N ALA A 137 6.34 -0.49 -24.42
CA ALA A 137 5.78 0.73 -23.80
C ALA A 137 6.58 2.01 -24.13
N ASP A 138 5.92 2.99 -24.75
CA ASP A 138 6.47 4.31 -25.07
C ASP A 138 6.73 5.19 -23.84
N GLY A 139 7.63 6.18 -23.95
CA GLY A 139 7.92 7.12 -22.86
C GLY A 139 6.71 7.91 -22.34
N LYS A 140 5.71 8.17 -23.21
CA LYS A 140 4.43 8.78 -22.83
C LYS A 140 3.56 7.85 -21.97
N CYS A 141 3.68 6.53 -22.18
CA CYS A 141 2.97 5.56 -21.36
C CYS A 141 3.46 5.62 -19.91
N LEU A 142 4.75 5.87 -19.70
CA LEU A 142 5.33 5.94 -18.37
C LEU A 142 4.82 7.14 -17.54
N THR A 143 4.53 8.28 -18.18
CA THR A 143 3.93 9.44 -17.51
C THR A 143 2.50 9.18 -17.09
N ASP A 144 1.69 8.57 -17.97
CA ASP A 144 0.30 8.22 -17.65
C ASP A 144 0.23 7.24 -16.48
N VAL A 145 1.12 6.23 -16.48
CA VAL A 145 1.25 5.25 -15.39
C VAL A 145 1.65 5.94 -14.08
N LEU A 146 2.55 6.93 -14.15
CA LEU A 146 2.95 7.69 -12.98
C LEU A 146 1.78 8.46 -12.39
N ASP A 147 0.93 9.08 -13.21
CA ASP A 147 -0.23 9.82 -12.74
C ASP A 147 -1.28 8.90 -12.10
N VAL A 148 -1.49 7.70 -12.65
CA VAL A 148 -2.32 6.66 -12.00
C VAL A 148 -1.75 6.28 -10.64
N ILE A 149 -0.45 6.04 -10.55
CA ILE A 149 0.19 5.66 -9.28
C ILE A 149 0.12 6.80 -8.27
N ARG A 150 0.34 8.05 -8.70
CA ARG A 150 0.19 9.25 -7.85
C ARG A 150 -1.20 9.34 -7.26
N GLY A 151 -2.23 9.15 -8.09
CA GLY A 151 -3.62 9.15 -7.64
C GLY A 151 -3.90 8.02 -6.63
N ALA A 152 -3.43 6.81 -6.93
CA ALA A 152 -3.58 5.67 -6.02
C ALA A 152 -2.87 5.87 -4.67
N LEU A 153 -1.68 6.47 -4.66
CA LEU A 153 -0.95 6.79 -3.44
C LEU A 153 -1.65 7.88 -2.61
N ALA A 154 -2.29 8.85 -3.27
CA ALA A 154 -3.04 9.92 -2.62
C ALA A 154 -4.37 9.43 -2.02
N GLU A 155 -5.05 8.45 -2.64
CA GLU A 155 -6.23 7.79 -2.04
C GLU A 155 -5.86 6.84 -0.89
N GLY A 156 -4.64 6.33 -0.91
CA GLY A 156 -4.03 5.55 0.16
C GLY A 156 -3.84 4.07 -0.18
N ILE A 157 -2.76 3.49 0.36
CA ILE A 157 -2.37 2.10 0.15
C ILE A 157 -2.21 1.34 1.47
N GLY A 158 -2.50 0.04 1.43
CA GLY A 158 -2.36 -0.86 2.56
C GLY A 158 -3.68 -1.09 3.29
N ALA A 159 -3.62 -1.22 4.61
CA ALA A 159 -4.75 -1.47 5.47
C ALA A 159 -5.28 -0.17 6.08
N LYS A 160 -6.57 -0.18 6.46
CA LYS A 160 -7.24 0.94 7.14
C LYS A 160 -7.27 2.26 6.34
N THR A 161 -7.20 2.20 5.02
CA THR A 161 -7.22 3.39 4.13
C THR A 161 -8.46 4.27 4.33
N ARG A 162 -9.64 3.66 4.55
CA ARG A 162 -10.87 4.39 4.90
C ARG A 162 -10.82 5.18 6.21
N LEU A 163 -9.90 4.82 7.11
CA LEU A 163 -9.64 5.54 8.36
C LEU A 163 -8.52 6.59 8.19
N GLY A 164 -8.07 6.83 6.96
CA GLY A 164 -7.03 7.80 6.63
C GLY A 164 -5.60 7.27 6.72
N TYR A 165 -5.39 5.96 6.83
CA TYR A 165 -4.04 5.37 6.82
C TYR A 165 -3.49 5.24 5.41
N GLY A 166 -2.15 5.29 5.31
CA GLY A 166 -1.41 4.90 4.11
C GLY A 166 -1.50 5.86 2.95
N VAL A 167 -1.74 7.15 3.20
CA VAL A 167 -1.62 8.20 2.18
C VAL A 167 -0.13 8.49 1.98
N LEU A 168 0.34 8.41 0.74
CA LEU A 168 1.72 8.73 0.37
C LEU A 168 1.74 9.84 -0.68
N LYS A 169 2.72 10.72 -0.57
CA LYS A 169 3.00 11.79 -1.51
C LYS A 169 4.31 11.52 -2.27
N PRO A 170 4.24 11.23 -3.57
CA PRO A 170 5.41 11.08 -4.42
C PRO A 170 6.04 12.40 -4.89
#